data_AF-A0A2S7IWI1-F1
#
_entry.id   AF-A0A2S7IWI1-F1
#
_cell.length_a   1.000
_cell.length_b   1.000
_cell.length_c   1.000
_cell.angle_alpha   90.00
_cell.angle_beta   90.00
_cell.angle_gamma   90.00
#
_symmetry.space_group_name_H-M   'P 1'
#
loop_
_entity.id
_entity.type
_entity.pdbx_description
1 polymer ?
#
loop_
_entity_poly.entity_id
_entity_poly.type
_entity_poly.pdbx_seq_one_letter_code
_entity_poly.pdbx_strand_id
1 'polypeptide(L)'
;MAIVIEAIVCNVFGDFKVGDNTVYNADVLCDLINKNEDGVFNKIIVMQIASIMEVAFAQIFYRARNFNIEGVPNISEDDRSSIAEKQIDKLAVIIDNLRKYQILDGMGGGIYDELHKLRKYRNKIHIQSKIDIDGLPRDEVHLFNDELRDWSISLNWNIMNYLAQNYSRPQHIRGYVSPINLPRLE
;
A
#
# COMPACT_ATOMS: atom_id res chain seq x y z
N MET A 1 6.90 20.88 -4.00
CA MET A 1 7.95 20.04 -3.38
C MET A 1 8.66 19.26 -4.47
N ALA A 2 9.92 18.89 -4.27
CA ALA A 2 10.62 18.03 -5.23
C ALA A 2 10.22 16.58 -4.98
N ILE A 3 10.03 15.80 -6.05
CA ILE A 3 9.83 14.36 -5.97
C ILE A 3 11.12 13.70 -6.44
N VAL A 4 11.69 12.86 -5.58
CA VAL A 4 12.84 12.01 -5.88
C VAL A 4 12.42 10.55 -5.93
N ILE A 5 13.18 9.74 -6.67
CA ILE A 5 12.97 8.28 -6.69
C ILE A 5 14.03 7.66 -5.79
N GLU A 6 13.58 6.84 -4.85
CA GLU A 6 14.45 6.16 -3.90
C GLU A 6 14.07 4.69 -3.82
N ALA A 7 15.09 3.82 -3.71
CA ALA A 7 14.91 2.37 -3.70
C ALA A 7 14.74 1.84 -2.27
N ILE A 8 13.65 1.10 -2.01
CA ILE A 8 13.41 0.42 -0.75
C ILE A 8 13.64 -1.08 -0.92
N VAL A 9 14.51 -1.66 -0.08
CA VAL A 9 14.72 -3.11 0.02
C VAL A 9 13.57 -3.73 0.82
N CYS A 10 12.42 -3.90 0.16
CA CYS A 10 11.18 -4.34 0.79
C CYS A 10 11.02 -5.87 0.74
N ASN A 11 11.54 -6.59 1.75
CA ASN A 11 11.42 -8.05 1.83
C ASN A 11 10.12 -8.50 2.52
N VAL A 12 8.99 -7.89 2.16
CA VAL A 12 7.68 -8.21 2.76
C VAL A 12 6.92 -9.30 1.99
N PHE A 13 7.30 -9.55 0.74
CA PHE A 13 6.60 -10.45 -0.19
C PHE A 13 6.91 -11.93 0.10
N GLY A 14 5.86 -12.71 0.33
CA GLY A 14 5.94 -14.17 0.47
C GLY A 14 5.81 -14.89 -0.86
N ASP A 15 5.01 -14.34 -1.78
CA ASP A 15 4.92 -14.79 -3.17
C ASP A 15 5.87 -13.94 -4.03
N PHE A 16 6.92 -14.58 -4.55
CA PHE A 16 7.95 -13.89 -5.32
C PHE A 16 7.42 -13.33 -6.64
N LYS A 17 6.44 -13.99 -7.28
CA LYS A 17 5.90 -13.45 -8.53
C LYS A 17 5.05 -12.22 -8.27
N VAL A 18 4.35 -12.18 -7.13
CA VAL A 18 3.67 -10.97 -6.65
C VAL A 18 4.69 -9.87 -6.35
N GLY A 19 5.84 -10.21 -5.77
CA GLY A 19 6.97 -9.31 -5.58
C GLY A 19 7.45 -8.68 -6.90
N ASP A 20 7.79 -9.50 -7.89
CA ASP A 20 8.23 -9.03 -9.22
C ASP A 20 7.21 -8.12 -9.88
N ASN A 21 5.92 -8.50 -9.82
CA ASN A 21 4.85 -7.69 -10.37
C ASN A 21 4.72 -6.36 -9.62
N THR A 22 4.98 -6.34 -8.31
CA THR A 22 4.96 -5.09 -7.52
C THR A 22 6.13 -4.18 -7.92
N VAL A 23 7.33 -4.73 -8.12
CA VAL A 23 8.49 -3.97 -8.64
C VAL A 23 8.14 -3.31 -9.97
N TYR A 24 7.64 -4.09 -10.94
CA TYR A 24 7.22 -3.54 -12.23
C TYR A 24 6.16 -2.42 -12.09
N ASN A 25 5.15 -2.64 -11.23
CA ASN A 25 4.11 -1.65 -10.99
C ASN A 25 4.63 -0.37 -10.31
N ALA A 26 5.67 -0.47 -9.50
CA ALA A 26 6.33 0.66 -8.88
C ALA A 26 7.19 1.45 -9.88
N ASP A 27 7.86 0.77 -10.81
CA ASP A 27 8.56 1.44 -11.92
C ASP A 27 7.55 2.19 -12.82
N VAL A 28 6.39 1.60 -13.11
CA VAL A 28 5.29 2.28 -13.82
C VAL A 28 4.79 3.51 -13.04
N LEU A 29 4.69 3.44 -11.70
CA LEU A 29 4.35 4.60 -10.88
C LEU A 29 5.39 5.72 -11.03
N CYS A 30 6.68 5.39 -11.04
CA CYS A 30 7.74 6.36 -11.25
C CYS A 30 7.64 7.02 -12.64
N ASP A 31 7.39 6.24 -13.68
CA ASP A 31 7.16 6.74 -15.04
C ASP A 31 5.94 7.67 -15.13
N LEU A 32 4.85 7.34 -14.44
CA LEU A 32 3.66 8.18 -14.38
C LEU A 32 3.97 9.53 -13.75
N ILE A 33 4.73 9.55 -12.64
CA ILE A 33 5.13 10.78 -11.96
C ILE A 33 6.04 11.63 -12.84
N ASN A 34 7.05 11.01 -13.47
CA ASN A 34 8.00 11.72 -14.32
C ASN A 34 7.33 12.38 -15.54
N LYS A 35 6.24 11.78 -16.04
CA LYS A 35 5.48 12.27 -17.20
C LYS A 35 4.24 13.08 -16.81
N ASN A 36 4.04 13.38 -15.52
CA ASN A 36 2.85 14.04 -15.02
C ASN A 36 2.88 15.56 -15.23
N GLU A 37 2.72 15.97 -16.48
CA GLU A 37 2.57 17.37 -16.86
C GLU A 37 1.19 17.88 -16.43
N ASP A 38 1.15 19.07 -15.82
CA ASP A 38 -0.06 19.77 -15.37
C ASP A 38 -1.04 18.92 -14.53
N GLY A 39 -0.54 17.90 -13.84
CA GLY A 39 -1.34 17.04 -12.96
C GLY A 39 -2.28 16.06 -13.69
N VAL A 40 -2.14 15.87 -15.00
CA VAL A 40 -3.03 15.03 -15.82
C VAL A 40 -3.14 13.59 -15.31
N PHE A 41 -2.06 13.05 -14.76
CA PHE A 41 -1.99 11.69 -14.22
C PHE A 41 -2.21 11.60 -12.71
N ASN A 42 -2.50 12.69 -11.99
CA ASN A 42 -2.71 12.68 -10.54
C ASN A 42 -3.68 11.58 -10.10
N LYS A 43 -4.78 11.42 -10.85
CA LYS A 43 -5.79 10.40 -10.62
C LYS A 43 -5.23 8.97 -10.71
N ILE A 44 -4.48 8.66 -11.77
CA ILE A 44 -3.90 7.33 -12.00
C ILE A 44 -2.75 7.05 -11.03
N ILE A 45 -1.97 8.07 -10.68
CA ILE A 45 -0.92 7.99 -9.65
C ILE A 45 -1.51 7.56 -8.31
N VAL A 46 -2.58 8.23 -7.86
CA VAL A 46 -3.26 7.88 -6.59
C VAL A 46 -3.80 6.44 -6.62
N MET A 47 -4.32 5.97 -7.76
CA MET A 47 -4.75 4.56 -7.91
C MET A 47 -3.61 3.58 -7.81
N GLN A 48 -2.52 3.85 -8.51
CA GLN A 48 -1.37 2.97 -8.59
C GLN A 48 -0.75 2.82 -7.20
N ILE A 49 -0.65 3.93 -6.46
CA ILE A 49 -0.26 3.96 -5.05
C ILE A 49 -1.16 3.08 -4.18
N ALA A 50 -2.48 3.25 -4.27
CA ALA A 50 -3.43 2.44 -3.49
C ALA A 50 -3.28 0.94 -3.78
N SER A 51 -3.05 0.58 -5.05
CA SER A 51 -2.90 -0.81 -5.49
C SER A 51 -1.58 -1.44 -5.00
N ILE A 52 -0.48 -0.68 -5.03
CA ILE A 52 0.82 -1.11 -4.50
C ILE A 52 0.74 -1.37 -2.99
N MET A 53 0.10 -0.49 -2.23
CA MET A 53 -0.10 -0.73 -0.80
C MET A 53 -1.02 -1.90 -0.53
N GLU A 54 -2.12 -2.05 -1.29
CA GLU A 54 -3.03 -3.18 -1.16
C GLU A 54 -2.31 -4.52 -1.29
N VAL A 55 -1.45 -4.66 -2.31
CA VAL A 55 -0.70 -5.90 -2.51
C VAL A 55 0.34 -6.12 -1.41
N ALA A 56 1.04 -5.07 -0.95
CA ALA A 56 1.99 -5.19 0.15
C ALA A 56 1.31 -5.66 1.45
N PHE A 57 0.13 -5.13 1.76
CA PHE A 57 -0.66 -5.57 2.91
C PHE A 57 -1.18 -6.99 2.76
N ALA A 58 -1.68 -7.35 1.57
CA ALA A 58 -2.12 -8.71 1.29
C ALA A 58 -0.98 -9.72 1.52
N GLN A 59 0.27 -9.34 1.24
CA GLN A 59 1.43 -10.20 1.45
C GLN A 59 1.77 -10.45 2.92
N ILE A 60 1.44 -9.52 3.84
CA ILE A 60 1.51 -9.78 5.29
C ILE A 60 0.61 -10.95 5.66
N PHE A 61 -0.64 -10.92 5.21
CA PHE A 61 -1.60 -11.99 5.49
C PHE A 61 -1.27 -13.27 4.72
N TYR A 62 -0.83 -13.18 3.47
CA TYR A 62 -0.38 -14.34 2.70
C TYR A 62 0.73 -15.09 3.42
N ARG A 63 1.70 -14.37 4.00
CA ARG A 63 2.77 -14.97 4.81
C ARG A 63 2.25 -15.61 6.07
N ALA A 64 1.34 -14.93 6.77
CA ALA A 64 0.68 -15.46 7.96
C ALA A 64 -0.10 -16.76 7.68
N ARG A 65 -0.61 -16.96 6.45
CA ARG A 65 -1.33 -18.17 6.04
C ARG A 65 -0.42 -19.31 5.61
N ASN A 66 0.63 -19.01 4.85
CA ASN A 66 1.37 -20.02 4.08
C ASN A 66 2.76 -20.35 4.65
N PHE A 67 3.33 -19.48 5.49
CA PHE A 67 4.70 -19.63 5.97
C PHE A 67 4.78 -19.69 7.49
N ASN A 68 4.32 -20.81 8.04
CA ASN A 68 4.29 -21.09 9.48
C ASN A 68 5.69 -21.15 10.13
N ILE A 69 6.76 -21.24 9.34
CA ILE A 69 8.15 -21.36 9.83
C ILE A 69 8.73 -20.00 10.23
N GLU A 70 8.45 -18.93 9.49
CA GLU A 70 9.09 -17.63 9.71
C GLU A 70 8.32 -16.71 10.67
N GLY A 71 7.03 -16.96 10.85
CA GLY A 71 6.18 -16.09 11.64
C GLY A 71 5.84 -14.76 10.95
N VAL A 72 4.81 -14.09 11.46
CA VAL A 72 4.50 -12.68 11.18
C VAL A 72 4.34 -11.97 12.53
N PRO A 73 5.10 -10.88 12.79
CA PRO A 73 4.97 -10.11 14.03
C PRO A 73 3.52 -9.71 14.31
N ASN A 74 3.13 -9.71 15.59
CA ASN A 74 1.80 -9.33 16.08
C ASN A 74 0.61 -10.22 15.64
N ILE A 75 0.85 -11.31 14.91
CA ILE A 75 -0.19 -12.30 14.57
C ILE A 75 0.12 -13.63 15.25
N SER A 76 -0.72 -13.99 16.23
CA SER A 76 -0.66 -15.25 17.00
C SER A 76 -0.92 -16.47 16.10
N GLU A 77 -0.42 -17.65 16.49
CA GLU A 77 -0.66 -18.90 15.72
C GLU A 77 -2.16 -19.27 15.66
N ASP A 78 -2.93 -18.99 16.73
CA ASP A 78 -4.37 -19.20 16.76
C ASP A 78 -5.10 -18.28 15.77
N ASP A 79 -4.73 -16.99 15.74
CA ASP A 79 -5.29 -16.04 14.77
C ASP A 79 -4.89 -16.39 13.33
N ARG A 80 -3.68 -16.90 13.10
CA ARG A 80 -3.24 -17.36 11.76
C ARG A 80 -4.13 -18.46 11.22
N SER A 81 -4.46 -19.44 12.07
CA SER A 81 -5.37 -20.52 11.71
C SER A 81 -6.74 -19.96 11.28
N SER A 82 -7.24 -18.93 11.97
CA SER A 82 -8.49 -18.25 11.59
C SER A 82 -8.38 -17.42 10.29
N ILE A 83 -7.21 -16.83 10.00
CA ILE A 83 -6.98 -16.05 8.77
C ILE A 83 -6.84 -16.97 7.54
N ALA A 84 -6.28 -18.17 7.71
CA ALA A 84 -6.10 -19.17 6.64
C ALA A 84 -7.42 -19.59 5.99
N GLU A 85 -8.51 -19.60 6.75
CA GLU A 85 -9.83 -20.03 6.28
C GLU A 85 -10.64 -18.92 5.59
N LYS A 86 -10.17 -17.66 5.61
CA LYS A 86 -10.92 -16.50 5.11
C LYS A 86 -10.31 -15.92 3.84
N GLN A 87 -11.13 -15.71 2.82
CA GLN A 87 -10.76 -14.93 1.64
C GLN A 87 -10.76 -13.43 1.99
N ILE A 88 -9.64 -12.73 1.77
CA ILE A 88 -9.50 -11.29 2.04
C ILE A 88 -9.22 -10.61 0.70
N ASP A 89 -10.29 -10.18 0.02
CA ASP A 89 -10.19 -9.70 -1.38
C ASP A 89 -10.59 -8.24 -1.56
N LYS A 90 -10.90 -7.53 -0.47
CA LYS A 90 -11.27 -6.11 -0.53
C LYS A 90 -10.29 -5.31 0.32
N LEU A 91 -9.67 -4.27 -0.23
CA LEU A 91 -8.85 -3.29 0.50
C LEU A 91 -9.47 -2.86 1.84
N ALA A 92 -10.80 -2.70 1.88
CA ALA A 92 -11.57 -2.47 3.11
C ALA A 92 -11.25 -3.50 4.22
N VAL A 93 -11.42 -4.78 3.89
CA VAL A 93 -11.24 -5.91 4.80
C VAL A 93 -9.76 -6.06 5.14
N ILE A 94 -8.86 -5.79 4.19
CA ILE A 94 -7.41 -5.75 4.45
C ILE A 94 -7.10 -4.71 5.53
N ILE A 95 -7.56 -3.46 5.37
CA ILE A 95 -7.32 -2.37 6.34
C ILE A 95 -7.90 -2.73 7.71
N ASP A 96 -9.11 -3.30 7.76
CA ASP A 96 -9.74 -3.68 9.03
C ASP A 96 -8.95 -4.80 9.75
N ASN A 97 -8.37 -5.76 9.00
CA ASN A 97 -7.49 -6.75 9.59
C ASN A 97 -6.14 -6.15 10.03
N LEU A 98 -5.56 -5.23 9.26
CA LEU A 98 -4.34 -4.53 9.70
C LEU A 98 -4.57 -3.79 11.02
N ARG A 99 -5.77 -3.22 11.22
CA ARG A 99 -6.19 -2.59 12.47
C ARG A 99 -6.38 -3.63 13.58
N LYS A 100 -7.08 -4.74 13.31
CA LYS A 100 -7.28 -5.83 14.28
C LYS A 100 -5.96 -6.32 14.85
N TYR A 101 -4.94 -6.50 14.00
CA TYR A 101 -3.63 -7.03 14.41
C TYR A 101 -2.58 -5.96 14.66
N GLN A 102 -2.99 -4.69 14.76
CA GLN A 102 -2.11 -3.59 15.15
C GLN A 102 -0.84 -3.47 14.30
N ILE A 103 -0.94 -3.83 13.02
CA ILE A 103 0.21 -3.96 12.13
C ILE A 103 0.93 -2.61 11.96
N LEU A 104 0.17 -1.51 11.91
CA LEU A 104 0.65 -0.17 11.62
C LEU A 104 0.59 0.76 12.85
N ASP A 105 0.31 0.26 14.07
CA ASP A 105 0.16 1.10 15.27
C ASP A 105 1.42 1.94 15.57
N GLY A 106 2.61 1.46 15.17
CA GLY A 106 3.87 2.21 15.27
C GLY A 106 3.95 3.46 14.38
N MET A 107 3.00 3.67 13.45
CA MET A 107 2.92 4.85 12.57
C MET A 107 2.04 5.97 13.14
N GLY A 108 1.36 5.76 14.28
CA GLY A 108 0.54 6.76 14.95
C GLY A 108 -0.99 6.59 14.77
N GLY A 109 -1.76 7.26 15.63
CA GLY A 109 -3.18 7.00 15.90
C GLY A 109 -4.20 7.29 14.78
N GLY A 110 -3.78 7.64 13.57
CA GLY A 110 -4.67 7.98 12.44
C GLY A 110 -4.45 7.16 11.16
N ILE A 111 -3.43 6.30 11.11
CA ILE A 111 -2.98 5.66 9.86
C ILE A 111 -4.07 4.83 9.16
N TYR A 112 -4.90 4.14 9.93
CA TYR A 112 -5.99 3.34 9.38
C TYR A 112 -7.10 4.19 8.77
N ASP A 113 -7.34 5.39 9.32
CA ASP A 113 -8.32 6.32 8.77
C ASP A 113 -7.79 6.96 7.48
N GLU A 114 -6.48 7.23 7.40
CA GLU A 114 -5.81 7.63 6.17
C GLU A 114 -5.90 6.56 5.07
N LEU A 115 -5.72 5.28 5.43
CA LEU A 115 -5.90 4.18 4.49
C LEU A 115 -7.35 4.05 4.01
N HIS A 116 -8.33 4.22 4.91
CA HIS A 116 -9.73 4.25 4.53
C HIS A 116 -10.08 5.47 3.67
N LYS A 117 -9.44 6.63 3.89
CA LYS A 117 -9.53 7.80 3.02
C LYS A 117 -8.98 7.48 1.62
N LEU A 118 -7.79 6.89 1.52
CA LEU A 118 -7.23 6.47 0.23
C LEU A 118 -8.12 5.47 -0.51
N ARG A 119 -8.66 4.47 0.19
CA ARG A 119 -9.61 3.51 -0.35
C ARG A 119 -10.83 4.20 -0.98
N LYS A 120 -11.37 5.25 -0.33
CA LYS A 120 -12.49 6.02 -0.89
C LYS A 120 -12.10 6.69 -2.21
N TYR A 121 -10.92 7.31 -2.31
CA TYR A 121 -10.43 7.89 -3.57
C TYR A 121 -10.24 6.85 -4.66
N ARG A 122 -9.57 5.73 -4.37
CA ARG A 122 -9.41 4.62 -5.35
C ARG A 122 -10.76 4.13 -5.86
N ASN A 123 -11.75 4.01 -4.97
CA ASN A 123 -13.06 3.49 -5.33
C ASN A 123 -13.94 4.49 -6.10
N LYS A 124 -13.69 5.81 -6.05
CA LYS A 124 -14.40 6.79 -6.90
C LYS A 124 -14.33 6.41 -8.37
N ILE A 125 -13.23 5.80 -8.80
CA ILE A 125 -12.99 5.44 -10.20
C ILE A 125 -13.81 4.23 -10.64
N HIS A 126 -14.02 3.28 -9.73
CA HIS A 126 -14.78 2.07 -9.99
C HIS A 126 -16.26 2.19 -9.63
N ILE A 127 -16.64 3.07 -8.70
CA ILE A 127 -18.02 3.21 -8.17
C ILE A 127 -18.34 4.69 -7.88
N GLN A 128 -18.51 5.49 -8.95
CA GLN A 128 -18.69 6.95 -8.86
C GLN A 128 -19.92 7.40 -8.06
N SER A 129 -21.04 6.68 -8.13
CA SER A 129 -22.33 7.14 -7.59
C SER A 129 -22.58 6.84 -6.11
N LYS A 130 -21.78 5.96 -5.49
CA LYS A 130 -22.02 5.48 -4.11
C LYS A 130 -20.96 5.93 -3.10
N ILE A 131 -19.97 6.70 -3.54
CA ILE A 131 -18.90 7.17 -2.67
C ILE A 131 -19.01 8.66 -2.56
N ASP A 132 -19.46 9.13 -1.41
CA ASP A 132 -19.28 10.51 -1.00
C ASP A 132 -18.06 10.61 -0.06
N ILE A 133 -17.29 11.68 -0.22
CA ILE A 133 -16.19 11.98 0.70
C ILE A 133 -16.54 13.32 1.32
N ASP A 134 -17.02 13.26 2.56
CA ASP A 134 -17.52 14.44 3.28
C ASP A 134 -16.53 15.61 3.19
N GLY A 135 -17.05 16.77 2.79
CA GLY A 135 -16.27 18.00 2.68
C GLY A 135 -15.44 18.15 1.40
N LEU A 136 -15.52 17.21 0.43
CA LEU A 136 -14.78 17.30 -0.83
C LEU A 136 -15.67 17.54 -2.05
N PRO A 137 -15.12 18.18 -3.11
CA PRO A 137 -15.84 18.37 -4.37
C PRO A 137 -16.26 17.05 -5.01
N ARG A 138 -17.43 17.05 -5.63
CA ARG A 138 -17.90 15.92 -6.46
C ARG A 138 -17.17 15.83 -7.79
N ASP A 139 -16.73 16.97 -8.33
CA ASP A 139 -15.95 17.03 -9.56
C ASP A 139 -14.54 16.49 -9.31
N GLU A 140 -14.20 15.43 -10.04
CA GLU A 140 -12.93 14.72 -9.89
C GLU A 140 -11.73 15.55 -10.36
N VAL A 141 -11.95 16.53 -11.26
CA VAL A 141 -10.88 17.44 -11.72
C VAL A 141 -10.33 18.26 -10.56
N HIS A 142 -11.18 18.65 -9.62
CA HIS A 142 -10.76 19.37 -8.42
C HIS A 142 -10.37 18.45 -7.27
N LEU A 143 -10.81 17.19 -7.32
CA LEU A 143 -10.52 16.18 -6.30
C LEU A 143 -9.10 15.61 -6.43
N PHE A 144 -8.69 15.25 -7.65
CA PHE A 144 -7.37 14.66 -7.93
C PHE A 144 -6.36 15.74 -8.31
N ASN A 145 -6.12 16.65 -7.36
CA ASN A 145 -5.15 17.72 -7.48
C ASN A 145 -3.75 17.28 -6.99
N ASP A 146 -2.79 18.18 -7.15
CA ASP A 146 -1.39 17.95 -6.76
C ASP A 146 -1.22 17.70 -5.26
N GLU A 147 -2.04 18.33 -4.41
CA GLU A 147 -2.02 18.10 -2.97
C GLU A 147 -2.40 16.66 -2.62
N LEU A 148 -3.46 16.11 -3.25
CA LEU A 148 -3.86 14.73 -3.04
C LEU A 148 -2.79 13.76 -3.56
N ARG A 149 -2.21 14.05 -4.73
CA ARG A 149 -1.08 13.28 -5.26
C ARG A 149 0.06 13.27 -4.24
N ASP A 150 0.50 14.42 -3.77
CA ASP A 150 1.66 14.56 -2.89
C ASP A 150 1.42 13.89 -1.53
N TRP A 151 0.22 14.05 -0.96
CA TRP A 151 -0.19 13.29 0.22
C TRP A 151 -0.11 11.78 -0.02
N SER A 152 -0.62 11.28 -1.15
CA SER A 152 -0.61 9.85 -1.45
C SER A 152 0.81 9.29 -1.64
N ILE A 153 1.71 10.08 -2.25
CA ILE A 153 3.13 9.73 -2.41
C ILE A 153 3.79 9.58 -1.05
N SER A 154 3.59 10.56 -0.16
CA SER A 154 4.13 10.53 1.21
C SER A 154 3.63 9.31 1.98
N LEU A 155 2.32 9.04 1.92
CA LEU A 155 1.69 7.91 2.58
C LEU A 155 2.28 6.58 2.10
N ASN A 156 2.40 6.40 0.78
CA ASN A 156 2.97 5.21 0.17
C ASN A 156 4.42 4.97 0.63
N TRP A 157 5.25 6.01 0.55
CA TRP A 157 6.65 5.93 0.97
C TRP A 157 6.75 5.50 2.43
N ASN A 158 6.04 6.19 3.32
CA ASN A 158 6.10 5.95 4.77
C ASN A 158 5.65 4.53 5.11
N ILE A 159 4.57 4.04 4.50
CA ILE A 159 4.06 2.70 4.75
C ILE A 159 5.02 1.63 4.21
N MET A 160 5.48 1.76 2.97
CA MET A 160 6.36 0.77 2.36
C MET A 160 7.71 0.69 3.10
N ASN A 161 8.24 1.83 3.54
CA ASN A 161 9.44 1.89 4.37
C ASN A 161 9.18 1.25 5.76
N TYR A 162 8.06 1.57 6.41
CA TYR A 162 7.69 0.97 7.69
C TYR A 162 7.55 -0.57 7.60
N LEU A 163 6.89 -1.08 6.56
CA LEU A 163 6.77 -2.51 6.32
C LEU A 163 8.13 -3.16 6.05
N ALA A 164 8.99 -2.51 5.27
CA ALA A 164 10.35 -3.00 5.02
C ALA A 164 11.16 -3.10 6.32
N GLN A 165 11.00 -2.16 7.26
CA GLN A 165 11.74 -2.17 8.52
C GLN A 165 11.20 -3.20 9.53
N ASN A 166 9.88 -3.29 9.66
CA ASN A 166 9.24 -4.02 10.77
C ASN A 166 8.74 -5.42 10.37
N TYR A 167 8.47 -5.64 9.09
CA TYR A 167 7.84 -6.87 8.59
C TYR A 167 8.67 -7.58 7.52
N SER A 168 9.91 -7.18 7.29
CA SER A 168 10.80 -7.93 6.41
C SER A 168 11.00 -9.37 6.91
N ARG A 169 10.97 -10.33 5.99
CA ARG A 169 11.23 -11.76 6.25
C ARG A 169 12.56 -12.01 6.97
N PRO A 170 12.85 -13.15 7.61
CA PRO A 170 14.17 -13.42 8.20
C PRO A 170 15.32 -13.37 7.17
N GLN A 171 16.52 -12.93 7.58
CA GLN A 171 17.66 -12.68 6.68
C GLN A 171 18.05 -13.88 5.81
N HIS A 172 17.92 -15.10 6.32
CA HIS A 172 18.27 -16.34 5.60
C HIS A 172 17.32 -16.69 4.44
N ILE A 173 16.20 -15.97 4.28
CA ILE A 173 15.20 -16.14 3.23
C ILE A 173 14.81 -14.80 2.56
N ARG A 174 15.64 -13.75 2.70
CA ARG A 174 15.53 -12.46 1.98
C ARG A 174 16.25 -12.52 0.63
N GLY A 175 16.01 -11.51 -0.22
CA GLY A 175 16.82 -11.25 -1.43
C GLY A 175 16.27 -11.85 -2.72
N TYR A 176 15.03 -12.33 -2.71
CA TYR A 176 14.37 -12.92 -3.89
C TYR A 176 13.49 -11.92 -4.66
N VAL A 177 13.30 -10.72 -4.12
CA VAL A 177 12.58 -9.62 -4.78
C VAL A 177 13.52 -8.44 -4.86
N SER A 178 13.63 -7.83 -6.04
CA SER A 178 14.44 -6.64 -6.27
C SER A 178 14.00 -5.47 -5.38
N PRO A 179 14.89 -4.50 -5.08
CA PRO A 179 14.49 -3.25 -4.45
C PRO A 179 13.36 -2.58 -5.24
N ILE A 180 12.41 -1.98 -4.54
CA ILE A 180 11.26 -1.30 -5.13
C ILE A 180 11.60 0.18 -5.22
N ASN A 181 11.61 0.74 -6.42
CA ASN A 181 11.77 2.18 -6.64
C ASN A 181 10.44 2.87 -6.32
N LEU A 182 10.45 3.81 -5.39
CA LEU A 182 9.26 4.57 -5.02
C LEU A 182 9.52 6.07 -5.05
N PRO A 183 8.52 6.87 -5.44
CA PRO A 183 8.58 8.31 -5.29
C PRO A 183 8.58 8.69 -3.81
N ARG A 184 9.43 9.64 -3.46
CA ARG A 184 9.50 10.29 -2.15
C ARG A 184 9.47 11.79 -2.34
N LEU A 185 8.71 12.47 -1.50
CA LEU A 185 8.74 13.92 -1.44
C LEU A 185 9.88 14.38 -0.53
N GLU A 186 10.62 15.38 -1.01
CA GLU A 186 11.62 16.12 -0.23
C GLU A 186 11.01 17.33 0.50
#